data_AF-A0AAE3H355-F1
#
_entry.id   AF-A0AAE3H355-F1
#
_cell.length_a   1.000
_cell.length_b   1.000
_cell.length_c   1.000
_cell.angle_alpha   90.00
_cell.angle_beta   90.00
_cell.angle_gamma   90.00
#
_symmetry.space_group_name_H-M   'P 1'
#
loop_
_entity.id
_entity.type
_entity.pdbx_description
1 polymer ?
#
loop_
_entity_poly.entity_id
_entity_poly.type
_entity_poly.pdbx_seq_one_letter_code
_entity_poly.pdbx_strand_id
1 'polypeptide(L)'
;MHKRVIFKELKQHLLKPQITVITGLRRVGKSTALKFLLSEVNHQNKTYIDLEKIENRVLFSEKSYASIESGLRSLGLDLTKECVIAVDEIQLVPTSVSVVKYFYDTYGVKFLLTGSSSYYLKNHFSESLAGRKRIFEMFPLTFQEFLTFKGQPNLEILALNQILYNEFIYARYKPLYEEYIQFGGFPEVVLATTNEDKVAYLKDVINAYIELDIKLLSDFKMSNELYKLIQLLASRVGSRLDISKLSSISGINRNKINDYLELLEYTYFIHRVPPFTKNKDKEISGQAKLYFAD
;
A
#
# COMPACT_ATOMS: atom_id res chain seq x y z
N MET A 1 -12.12 13.83 7.92
CA MET A 1 -11.00 13.09 7.27
C MET A 1 -9.74 13.29 8.10
N HIS A 2 -9.14 12.24 8.64
CA HIS A 2 -7.89 12.35 9.37
C HIS A 2 -6.73 12.58 8.38
N LYS A 3 -5.85 13.54 8.69
CA LYS A 3 -4.70 13.86 7.83
C LYS A 3 -3.60 12.82 8.04
N ARG A 4 -3.09 12.28 6.94
CA ARG A 4 -1.92 11.39 6.92
C ARG A 4 -0.67 12.15 6.51
N VAL A 5 0.50 11.71 6.99
CA VAL A 5 1.79 12.36 6.72
C VAL A 5 2.08 12.39 5.21
N ILE A 6 1.81 11.29 4.52
CA ILE A 6 2.03 11.13 3.07
C ILE A 6 1.23 12.12 2.21
N PHE A 7 0.12 12.67 2.71
CA PHE A 7 -0.72 13.59 1.95
C PHE A 7 0.01 14.88 1.56
N LYS A 8 0.99 15.32 2.36
CA LYS A 8 1.80 16.49 2.05
C LYS A 8 2.62 16.26 0.77
N GLU A 9 3.31 15.13 0.69
CA GLU A 9 4.14 14.77 -0.46
C GLU A 9 3.28 14.53 -1.71
N LEU A 10 2.16 13.82 -1.56
CA LEU A 10 1.21 13.60 -2.64
C LEU A 10 0.65 14.92 -3.21
N LYS A 11 0.29 15.87 -2.34
CA LYS A 11 -0.18 17.20 -2.77
C LYS A 11 0.90 17.98 -3.52
N GLN A 12 2.15 17.93 -3.05
CA GLN A 12 3.27 18.55 -3.77
C GLN A 12 3.49 17.93 -5.16
N HIS A 13 3.28 16.61 -5.28
CA HIS A 13 3.40 15.90 -6.55
C HIS A 13 2.20 16.11 -7.49
N LEU A 14 1.05 16.53 -6.98
CA LEU A 14 -0.12 16.83 -7.80
C LEU A 14 0.20 17.87 -8.90
N LEU A 15 1.07 18.85 -8.57
CA LEU A 15 1.53 19.91 -9.48
C LEU A 15 2.56 19.45 -10.53
N LYS A 16 3.05 18.22 -10.43
CA LYS A 16 4.02 17.66 -11.37
C LYS A 16 3.28 16.96 -12.51
N PRO A 17 3.81 16.94 -13.75
CA PRO A 17 3.12 16.28 -14.86
C PRO A 17 3.04 14.76 -14.67
N GLN A 18 4.03 14.14 -14.01
CA GLN A 18 4.10 12.69 -13.85
C GLN A 18 2.86 12.10 -13.19
N ILE A 19 2.45 10.92 -13.65
CA ILE A 19 1.38 10.10 -13.09
C ILE A 19 1.67 9.83 -11.60
N THR A 20 0.70 10.09 -10.74
CA THR A 20 0.81 9.79 -9.30
C THR A 20 0.29 8.39 -9.07
N VAL A 21 1.13 7.54 -8.50
CA VAL A 21 0.79 6.13 -8.27
C VAL A 21 0.86 5.86 -6.77
N ILE A 22 -0.25 5.49 -6.15
CA ILE A 22 -0.33 5.13 -4.73
C ILE A 22 -0.44 3.61 -4.63
N THR A 23 0.58 2.98 -4.04
CA THR A 23 0.61 1.53 -3.81
C THR A 23 0.77 1.21 -2.34
N GLY A 24 0.60 -0.05 -1.96
CA GLY A 24 0.72 -0.51 -0.58
C GLY A 24 -0.31 -1.58 -0.24
N LEU A 25 -0.30 -2.03 1.01
CA LEU A 25 -1.21 -3.06 1.52
C LEU A 25 -2.69 -2.67 1.36
N ARG A 26 -3.56 -3.67 1.29
CA ARG A 26 -5.01 -3.42 1.35
C ARG A 26 -5.37 -2.76 2.68
N ARG A 27 -6.45 -1.97 2.66
CA ARG A 27 -7.02 -1.29 3.85
C ARG A 27 -6.13 -0.25 4.55
N VAL A 28 -5.02 0.18 3.94
CA VAL A 28 -4.21 1.32 4.44
C VAL A 28 -4.79 2.70 4.07
N GLY A 29 -5.91 2.76 3.34
CA GLY A 29 -6.56 4.04 2.97
C GLY A 29 -6.10 4.64 1.63
N LYS A 30 -5.68 3.82 0.66
CA LYS A 30 -5.26 4.28 -0.68
C LYS A 30 -6.37 5.01 -1.43
N SER A 31 -7.58 4.44 -1.49
CA SER A 31 -8.76 5.07 -2.10
C SER A 31 -9.12 6.40 -1.44
N THR A 32 -8.94 6.49 -0.12
CA THR A 32 -9.11 7.73 0.65
C THR A 32 -8.07 8.78 0.25
N ALA A 33 -6.81 8.40 0.09
CA ALA A 33 -5.75 9.29 -0.40
C ALA A 33 -6.03 9.78 -1.83
N LEU A 34 -6.52 8.89 -2.69
CA LEU A 34 -6.87 9.19 -4.07
C LEU A 34 -8.01 10.22 -4.16
N LYS A 35 -9.10 10.01 -3.41
CA LYS A 35 -10.23 10.95 -3.30
C LYS A 35 -9.78 12.31 -2.74
N PHE A 36 -8.89 12.31 -1.76
CA PHE A 36 -8.30 13.54 -1.24
C PHE A 36 -7.52 14.30 -2.30
N LEU A 37 -6.61 13.65 -3.02
CA LEU A 37 -5.86 14.33 -4.08
C LEU A 37 -6.79 14.92 -5.14
N LEU A 38 -7.83 14.18 -5.53
CA LEU A 38 -8.81 14.67 -6.47
C LEU A 38 -9.57 15.90 -5.93
N SER A 39 -9.85 15.96 -4.62
CA SER A 39 -10.47 17.15 -4.01
C SER A 39 -9.53 18.37 -4.00
N GLU A 40 -8.22 18.18 -3.98
CA GLU A 40 -7.21 19.25 -4.03
C GLU A 40 -6.97 19.81 -5.44
N VAL A 41 -7.56 19.21 -6.48
CA VAL A 41 -7.50 19.73 -7.85
C VAL A 41 -8.43 20.96 -7.99
N ASN A 42 -7.88 22.08 -8.45
CA ASN A 42 -8.56 23.39 -8.44
C ASN A 42 -9.56 23.62 -9.59
N HIS A 43 -9.65 22.71 -10.56
CA HIS A 43 -10.59 22.80 -11.69
C HIS A 43 -11.62 21.67 -11.64
N GLN A 44 -12.74 21.86 -12.36
CA GLN A 44 -13.84 20.89 -12.41
C GLN A 44 -13.64 19.80 -13.47
N ASN A 45 -12.68 19.97 -14.39
CA ASN A 45 -12.33 18.98 -15.41
C ASN A 45 -11.57 17.78 -14.81
N LYS A 46 -12.25 17.04 -13.95
CA LYS A 46 -11.67 15.94 -13.18
C LYS A 46 -12.71 14.86 -12.92
N THR A 47 -12.29 13.61 -12.81
CA THR A 47 -13.21 12.51 -12.50
C THR A 47 -12.56 11.45 -11.63
N TYR A 48 -13.41 10.69 -10.93
CA TYR A 48 -13.05 9.51 -10.15
C TYR A 48 -13.67 8.27 -10.79
N ILE A 49 -12.83 7.31 -11.14
CA ILE A 49 -13.20 6.06 -11.80
C ILE A 49 -12.78 4.92 -10.88
N ASP A 50 -13.78 4.21 -10.38
CA ASP A 50 -13.58 3.04 -9.53
C ASP A 50 -13.70 1.77 -10.38
N LEU A 51 -12.61 1.06 -10.61
CA LEU A 51 -12.62 -0.15 -11.41
C LEU A 51 -13.24 -1.35 -10.68
N GLU A 52 -13.67 -1.24 -9.42
CA GLU A 52 -14.54 -2.25 -8.85
C GLU A 52 -15.90 -2.29 -9.56
N LYS A 53 -16.36 -1.15 -10.09
CA LYS A 53 -17.61 -1.03 -10.85
C LYS A 53 -17.49 -1.59 -12.26
N ILE A 54 -18.44 -2.43 -12.66
CA ILE A 54 -18.41 -3.15 -13.94
C ILE A 54 -18.44 -2.18 -15.12
N GLU A 55 -19.22 -1.11 -15.05
CA GLU A 55 -19.36 -0.12 -16.13
C GLU A 55 -18.02 0.56 -16.43
N ASN A 56 -17.25 0.87 -15.39
CA ASN A 56 -15.92 1.45 -15.53
C ASN A 56 -14.92 0.45 -16.11
N ARG A 57 -15.04 -0.85 -15.76
CA ARG A 57 -14.22 -1.89 -16.38
C ARG A 57 -14.52 -2.02 -17.86
N VAL A 58 -15.79 -1.96 -18.25
CA VAL A 58 -16.20 -2.00 -19.66
C VAL A 58 -15.55 -0.85 -20.42
N LEU A 59 -15.65 0.38 -19.91
CA LEU A 59 -15.00 1.54 -20.52
C LEU A 59 -13.49 1.35 -20.72
N PHE A 60 -12.76 0.88 -19.70
CA PHE A 60 -11.30 0.68 -19.79
C PHE A 60 -10.88 -0.58 -20.56
N SER A 61 -11.84 -1.43 -20.93
CA SER A 61 -11.64 -2.65 -21.73
C SER A 61 -12.08 -2.48 -23.19
N GLU A 62 -12.53 -1.29 -23.58
CA GLU A 62 -12.88 -0.98 -24.96
C GLU A 62 -11.73 -1.22 -25.93
N LYS A 63 -12.06 -1.67 -27.14
CA LYS A 63 -11.06 -2.10 -28.14
C LYS A 63 -10.33 -0.94 -28.81
N SER A 64 -10.90 0.28 -28.77
CA SER A 64 -10.34 1.45 -29.45
C SER A 64 -10.20 2.61 -28.47
N TYR A 65 -9.10 3.35 -28.57
CA TYR A 65 -8.91 4.57 -27.76
C TYR A 65 -9.96 5.65 -28.08
N ALA A 66 -10.52 5.68 -29.29
CA ALA A 66 -11.61 6.58 -29.66
C ALA A 66 -12.90 6.28 -28.88
N SER A 67 -13.24 5.00 -28.67
CA SER A 67 -14.37 4.60 -27.83
C SER A 67 -14.17 5.04 -26.38
N ILE A 68 -12.95 4.85 -25.85
CA ILE A 68 -12.59 5.27 -24.49
C ILE A 68 -12.69 6.79 -24.37
N GLU A 69 -12.16 7.52 -25.34
CA GLU A 69 -12.26 8.98 -25.39
C GLU A 69 -13.72 9.43 -25.38
N SER A 70 -14.59 8.83 -26.20
CA SER A 70 -16.01 9.16 -26.21
C SER A 70 -16.67 8.90 -24.84
N GLY A 71 -16.30 7.81 -24.17
CA GLY A 71 -16.79 7.51 -22.82
C GLY A 71 -16.25 8.49 -21.76
N LEU A 72 -14.98 8.89 -21.84
CA LEU A 72 -14.43 9.90 -20.95
C LEU A 72 -15.10 11.27 -21.15
N ARG A 73 -15.43 11.63 -22.39
CA ARG A 73 -16.18 12.85 -22.71
C ARG A 73 -17.64 12.79 -22.23
N SER A 74 -18.29 11.64 -22.30
CA SER A 74 -19.65 11.47 -21.76
C SER A 74 -19.70 11.55 -20.23
N LEU A 75 -18.58 11.26 -19.55
CA LEU A 75 -18.38 11.53 -18.13
C LEU A 75 -18.09 13.02 -17.82
N GLY A 76 -18.12 13.90 -18.83
CA GLY A 76 -17.98 15.35 -18.69
C GLY A 76 -16.55 15.87 -18.80
N LEU A 77 -15.59 15.04 -19.27
CA LEU A 77 -14.21 15.49 -19.44
C LEU A 77 -13.98 16.20 -20.77
N ASP A 78 -13.26 17.33 -20.69
CA ASP A 78 -12.75 18.06 -21.84
C ASP A 78 -11.26 17.77 -22.00
N LEU A 79 -10.89 16.82 -22.87
CA LEU A 79 -9.50 16.41 -23.10
C LEU A 79 -8.64 17.48 -23.80
N THR A 80 -9.23 18.61 -24.20
CA THR A 80 -8.47 19.74 -24.78
C THR A 80 -7.91 20.70 -23.72
N LYS A 81 -8.32 20.51 -22.46
CA LYS A 81 -7.90 21.31 -21.31
C LYS A 81 -7.18 20.44 -20.29
N GLU A 82 -6.56 21.10 -19.31
CA GLU A 82 -6.00 20.42 -18.14
C GLU A 82 -7.09 19.52 -17.50
N CYS A 83 -6.77 18.24 -17.38
CA CYS A 83 -7.70 17.19 -16.99
C CYS A 83 -7.03 16.24 -16.01
N VAL A 84 -7.73 15.89 -14.94
CA VAL A 84 -7.25 14.94 -13.92
C VAL A 84 -8.18 13.74 -13.82
N ILE A 85 -7.64 12.54 -14.02
CA ILE A 85 -8.41 11.29 -13.87
C ILE A 85 -7.83 10.49 -12.71
N ALA A 86 -8.64 10.31 -11.66
CA ALA A 86 -8.34 9.39 -10.58
C ALA A 86 -8.91 8.00 -10.91
N VAL A 87 -8.08 6.97 -10.93
CA VAL A 87 -8.48 5.58 -11.19
C VAL A 87 -8.14 4.73 -9.97
N ASP A 88 -9.16 4.15 -9.35
CA ASP A 88 -9.02 3.24 -8.22
C ASP A 88 -8.93 1.78 -8.68
N GLU A 89 -8.14 0.98 -7.97
CA GLU A 89 -7.98 -0.46 -8.20
C GLU A 89 -7.60 -0.79 -9.66
N ILE A 90 -6.61 -0.07 -10.21
CA ILE A 90 -6.19 -0.16 -11.61
C ILE A 90 -5.88 -1.60 -12.07
N GLN A 91 -5.52 -2.46 -11.12
CA GLN A 91 -5.21 -3.87 -11.35
C GLN A 91 -6.35 -4.72 -11.88
N LEU A 92 -7.59 -4.29 -11.66
CA LEU A 92 -8.77 -5.05 -12.06
C LEU A 92 -8.96 -5.10 -13.58
N VAL A 93 -8.31 -4.20 -14.32
CA VAL A 93 -8.36 -4.15 -15.78
C VAL A 93 -6.94 -4.18 -16.34
N PRO A 94 -6.47 -5.30 -16.92
CA PRO A 94 -5.10 -5.41 -17.44
C PRO A 94 -4.75 -4.40 -18.55
N THR A 95 -5.72 -4.00 -19.38
CA THR A 95 -5.54 -3.03 -20.47
C THR A 95 -5.45 -1.58 -19.98
N SER A 96 -5.78 -1.30 -18.72
CA SER A 96 -5.81 0.06 -18.17
C SER A 96 -4.46 0.79 -18.29
N VAL A 97 -3.34 0.05 -18.25
CA VAL A 97 -1.98 0.62 -18.36
C VAL A 97 -1.75 1.27 -19.74
N SER A 98 -2.20 0.61 -20.82
CA SER A 98 -2.04 1.15 -22.17
C SER A 98 -2.97 2.35 -22.40
N VAL A 99 -4.17 2.31 -21.80
CA VAL A 99 -5.11 3.44 -21.78
C VAL A 99 -4.47 4.64 -21.10
N VAL A 100 -4.01 4.48 -19.85
CA VAL A 100 -3.33 5.55 -19.10
C VAL A 100 -2.17 6.13 -19.91
N LYS A 101 -1.32 5.28 -20.50
CA LYS A 101 -0.18 5.71 -21.32
C LYS A 101 -0.64 6.56 -22.52
N TYR A 102 -1.63 6.08 -23.28
CA TYR A 102 -2.14 6.76 -24.46
C TYR A 102 -2.67 8.16 -24.12
N PHE A 103 -3.53 8.26 -23.10
CA PHE A 103 -4.15 9.54 -22.73
C PHE A 103 -3.16 10.51 -22.06
N TYR A 104 -2.17 9.99 -21.33
CA TYR A 104 -1.06 10.79 -20.82
C TYR A 104 -0.21 11.37 -21.96
N ASP A 105 0.22 10.53 -22.92
CA ASP A 105 1.11 10.94 -24.01
C ASP A 105 0.40 11.84 -25.05
N THR A 106 -0.89 11.59 -25.31
CA THR A 106 -1.64 12.29 -26.38
C THR A 106 -2.30 13.58 -25.91
N TYR A 107 -2.87 13.57 -24.70
CA TYR A 107 -3.70 14.66 -24.19
C TYR A 107 -3.10 15.37 -22.96
N GLY A 108 -1.97 14.89 -22.43
CA GLY A 108 -1.36 15.45 -21.22
C GLY A 108 -2.21 15.23 -19.97
N VAL A 109 -3.08 14.21 -19.95
CA VAL A 109 -3.95 13.92 -18.81
C VAL A 109 -3.12 13.56 -17.59
N LYS A 110 -3.38 14.24 -16.46
CA LYS A 110 -2.79 13.90 -15.17
C LYS A 110 -3.56 12.73 -14.56
N PHE A 111 -2.90 11.59 -14.45
CA PHE A 111 -3.47 10.43 -13.78
C PHE A 111 -3.07 10.36 -12.30
N LEU A 112 -4.06 10.03 -11.47
CA LEU A 112 -3.89 9.62 -10.08
C LEU A 112 -4.36 8.17 -10.00
N LEU A 113 -3.49 7.24 -9.61
CA LEU A 113 -3.77 5.82 -9.70
C LEU A 113 -3.57 5.18 -8.33
N THR A 114 -4.45 4.25 -7.97
CA THR A 114 -4.17 3.29 -6.90
C THR A 114 -4.07 1.90 -7.49
N GLY A 115 -3.32 1.03 -6.82
CA GLY A 115 -3.45 -0.40 -7.02
C GLY A 115 -2.87 -1.18 -5.85
N SER A 116 -3.18 -2.47 -5.78
CA SER A 116 -2.49 -3.39 -4.87
C SER A 116 -1.02 -3.51 -5.27
N SER A 117 -0.17 -3.68 -4.26
CA SER A 117 1.26 -3.94 -4.43
C SER A 117 1.53 -5.10 -5.38
N SER A 118 0.77 -6.19 -5.24
CA SER A 118 0.78 -7.39 -6.07
C SER A 118 0.69 -7.13 -7.59
N TYR A 119 -0.01 -6.09 -8.02
CA TYR A 119 -0.18 -5.78 -9.44
C TYR A 119 1.00 -5.03 -10.06
N TYR A 120 1.69 -4.19 -9.28
CA TYR A 120 2.91 -3.52 -9.74
C TYR A 120 4.04 -4.51 -10.00
N LEU A 121 3.99 -5.68 -9.36
CA LEU A 121 5.02 -6.72 -9.40
C LEU A 121 5.11 -7.49 -10.72
N LYS A 122 4.07 -7.51 -11.57
CA LYS A 122 4.09 -8.35 -12.78
C LYS A 122 4.94 -7.81 -13.94
N ASN A 123 5.92 -6.92 -13.71
CA ASN A 123 6.81 -6.24 -14.70
C ASN A 123 6.10 -5.41 -15.80
N HIS A 124 4.86 -5.73 -16.16
CA HIS A 124 4.09 -5.05 -17.20
C HIS A 124 3.69 -3.63 -16.81
N PHE A 125 3.39 -3.36 -15.54
CA PHE A 125 3.04 -2.02 -15.08
C PHE A 125 4.28 -1.12 -14.90
N SER A 126 5.34 -1.64 -14.29
CA SER A 126 6.61 -0.94 -14.05
C SER A 126 7.22 -0.42 -15.35
N GLU A 127 7.41 -1.28 -16.35
CA GLU A 127 8.04 -0.95 -17.62
C GLU A 127 7.18 -0.03 -18.51
N SER A 128 5.88 -0.31 -18.66
CA SER A 128 5.01 0.41 -19.59
C SER A 128 4.86 1.91 -19.28
N LEU A 129 5.02 2.28 -18.00
CA LEU A 129 4.93 3.67 -17.53
C LEU A 129 6.27 4.20 -17.00
N ALA A 130 7.39 3.58 -17.37
CA ALA A 130 8.72 4.05 -16.98
C ALA A 130 8.94 5.51 -17.40
N GLY A 131 9.51 6.32 -16.50
CA GLY A 131 9.74 7.75 -16.69
C GLY A 131 8.49 8.66 -16.63
N ARG A 132 7.28 8.09 -16.70
CA ARG A 132 6.01 8.85 -16.71
C ARG A 132 5.33 8.92 -15.35
N LYS A 133 5.78 8.15 -14.36
CA LYS A 133 5.13 8.03 -13.05
C LYS A 133 6.08 8.26 -11.89
N ARG A 134 5.49 8.58 -10.74
CA ARG A 134 6.13 8.49 -9.43
C ARG A 134 5.26 7.61 -8.52
N ILE A 135 5.91 6.64 -7.87
CA ILE A 135 5.28 5.70 -6.95
C ILE A 135 5.39 6.24 -5.53
N PHE A 136 4.30 6.17 -4.80
CA PHE A 136 4.17 6.52 -3.39
C PHE A 136 3.67 5.29 -2.65
N GLU A 137 4.49 4.79 -1.73
CA GLU A 137 4.18 3.62 -0.93
C GLU A 137 3.43 4.07 0.33
N MET A 138 2.23 3.53 0.52
CA MET A 138 1.37 3.85 1.64
C MET A 138 1.32 2.65 2.59
N PHE A 139 1.86 2.84 3.78
CA PHE A 139 1.88 1.85 4.85
C PHE A 139 0.72 2.05 5.84
N PRO A 140 0.50 1.13 6.80
CA PRO A 140 -0.30 1.41 7.99
C PRO A 140 0.13 2.71 8.69
N LEU A 141 -0.70 3.18 9.60
CA LEU A 141 -0.45 4.41 10.33
C LEU A 141 0.83 4.24 11.16
N THR A 142 1.73 5.22 11.05
CA THR A 142 2.83 5.33 12.02
C THR A 142 2.25 5.62 13.41
N PHE A 143 3.02 5.42 14.48
CA PHE A 143 2.56 5.79 15.82
C PHE A 143 2.13 7.27 15.92
N GLN A 144 2.79 8.17 15.19
CA GLN A 144 2.38 9.58 15.10
C GLN A 144 0.97 9.74 14.50
N GLU A 145 0.72 9.05 13.40
CA GLU A 145 -0.58 9.05 12.74
C GLU A 145 -1.65 8.36 13.62
N PHE A 146 -1.30 7.27 14.29
CA PHE A 146 -2.15 6.60 15.28
C PHE A 146 -2.64 7.58 16.36
N LEU A 147 -1.73 8.35 16.95
CA LEU A 147 -2.09 9.38 17.95
C LEU A 147 -3.06 10.41 17.38
N THR A 148 -2.83 10.86 16.14
CA THR A 148 -3.73 11.79 15.44
C THR A 148 -5.13 11.18 15.22
N PHE A 149 -5.20 9.89 14.89
CA PHE A 149 -6.47 9.17 14.73
C PHE A 149 -7.20 8.98 16.06
N LYS A 150 -6.47 8.79 17.17
CA LYS A 150 -7.01 8.77 18.53
C LYS A 150 -7.35 10.15 19.10
N GLY A 151 -7.27 11.21 18.30
CA GLY A 151 -7.56 12.59 18.72
C GLY A 151 -6.56 13.16 19.72
N GLN A 152 -5.39 12.53 19.88
CA GLN A 152 -4.32 13.09 20.69
C GLN A 152 -3.69 14.27 19.96
N PRO A 153 -3.24 15.32 20.68
CA PRO A 153 -2.51 16.41 20.07
C PRO A 153 -1.30 15.83 19.36
N ASN A 154 -1.10 16.25 18.12
CA ASN A 154 0.08 15.90 17.35
C ASN A 154 1.24 16.53 18.10
N LEU A 155 1.90 15.75 18.95
CA LEU A 155 3.20 16.16 19.46
C LEU A 155 4.03 16.47 18.23
N GLU A 156 4.71 17.60 18.22
CA GLU A 156 5.93 17.67 17.44
C GLU A 156 6.84 16.60 18.04
N ILE A 157 6.71 15.35 17.58
CA ILE A 157 7.62 14.25 17.94
C ILE A 157 9.06 14.65 17.57
N LEU A 158 9.21 15.59 16.64
CA LEU A 158 10.46 16.30 16.35
C LEU A 158 11.03 17.07 17.56
N ALA A 159 10.19 17.62 18.43
CA ALA A 159 10.63 18.23 19.70
C ALA A 159 11.01 17.17 20.76
N LEU A 160 10.47 15.95 20.68
CA LEU A 160 10.86 14.85 21.60
C LEU A 160 12.31 14.40 21.41
N ASN A 161 12.89 14.56 20.22
CA ASN A 161 14.32 14.30 20.00
C ASN A 161 15.24 15.20 20.85
N GLN A 162 14.70 16.27 21.46
CA GLN A 162 15.41 17.18 22.35
C GLN A 162 14.90 17.13 23.80
N ILE A 163 13.85 16.36 24.08
CA ILE A 163 13.25 16.24 25.42
C ILE A 163 13.97 15.12 26.17
N LEU A 164 14.70 15.50 27.22
CA LEU A 164 15.12 14.57 28.28
C LEU A 164 13.90 13.80 28.78
N TYR A 165 14.07 12.52 29.13
CA TYR A 165 12.99 11.66 29.64
C TYR A 165 12.07 12.42 30.60
N ASN A 166 10.77 12.39 30.31
CA ASN A 166 9.73 13.01 31.12
C ASN A 166 8.69 11.95 31.49
N GLU A 167 8.58 11.67 32.79
CA GLU A 167 7.71 10.63 33.34
C GLU A 167 6.23 10.85 33.01
N PHE A 168 5.75 12.10 33.03
CA PHE A 168 4.36 12.42 32.69
C PHE A 168 4.05 12.14 31.22
N ILE A 169 4.96 12.50 30.31
CA ILE A 169 4.84 12.18 28.89
C ILE A 169 4.84 10.66 28.70
N TYR A 170 5.80 9.97 29.33
CA TYR A 170 5.88 8.50 29.25
C TYR A 170 4.58 7.84 29.75
N ALA A 171 4.09 8.20 30.93
CA ALA A 171 2.87 7.64 31.50
C ALA A 171 1.63 7.91 30.62
N ARG A 172 1.56 9.08 29.98
CA ARG A 172 0.47 9.44 29.06
C ARG A 172 0.46 8.59 27.79
N TYR A 173 1.64 8.35 27.17
CA TYR A 173 1.73 7.68 25.87
C TYR A 173 1.95 6.17 25.96
N LYS A 174 2.44 5.66 27.09
CA LYS A 174 2.64 4.22 27.31
C LYS A 174 1.41 3.37 26.96
N PRO A 175 0.19 3.61 27.48
CA PRO A 175 -0.96 2.77 27.14
C PRO A 175 -1.34 2.84 25.65
N LEU A 176 -1.17 4.01 25.01
CA LEU A 176 -1.42 4.20 23.59
C LEU A 176 -0.38 3.46 22.73
N TYR A 177 0.87 3.45 23.17
CA TYR A 177 1.94 2.72 22.52
C TYR A 177 1.78 1.21 22.68
N GLU A 178 1.37 0.74 23.87
CA GLU A 178 1.03 -0.67 24.11
C GLU A 178 -0.12 -1.12 23.20
N GLU A 179 -1.17 -0.31 23.06
CA GLU A 179 -2.26 -0.57 22.11
C GLU A 179 -1.75 -0.66 20.66
N TYR A 180 -0.91 0.31 20.25
CA TYR A 180 -0.34 0.34 18.89
C TYR A 180 0.53 -0.88 18.60
N ILE A 181 1.38 -1.30 19.54
CA ILE A 181 2.21 -2.50 19.38
C ILE A 181 1.37 -3.78 19.39
N GLN A 182 0.24 -3.79 20.10
CA GLN A 182 -0.64 -4.96 20.16
C GLN A 182 -1.51 -5.12 18.90
N PHE A 183 -1.99 -4.02 18.33
CA PHE A 183 -3.00 -4.05 17.26
C PHE A 183 -2.54 -3.45 15.92
N GLY A 184 -1.37 -2.83 15.88
CA GLY A 184 -0.84 -2.15 14.71
C GLY A 184 -1.52 -0.81 14.41
N GLY A 185 -1.25 -0.31 13.21
CA GLY A 185 -1.64 0.97 12.67
C GLY A 185 -2.67 0.92 11.53
N PHE A 186 -3.32 -0.19 11.23
CA PHE A 186 -4.37 -0.20 10.20
C PHE A 186 -5.49 0.78 10.56
N PRO A 187 -5.87 1.73 9.69
CA PRO A 187 -6.84 2.78 10.03
C PRO A 187 -8.15 2.29 10.65
N GLU A 188 -8.76 1.24 10.09
CA GLU A 188 -10.00 0.64 10.62
C GLU A 188 -9.81 0.04 12.01
N VAL A 189 -8.66 -0.61 12.25
CA VAL A 189 -8.29 -1.18 13.55
C VAL A 189 -8.09 -0.07 14.59
N VAL A 190 -7.40 1.02 14.21
CA VAL A 190 -7.16 2.14 15.12
C VAL A 190 -8.45 2.85 15.52
N LEU A 191 -9.41 2.96 14.58
CA LEU A 191 -10.71 3.59 14.83
C LEU A 191 -11.70 2.69 15.58
N ALA A 192 -11.45 1.38 15.65
CA ALA A 192 -12.30 0.45 16.38
C ALA A 192 -12.30 0.73 17.89
N THR A 193 -13.48 0.60 18.49
CA THR A 193 -13.72 0.96 19.90
C THR A 193 -13.42 -0.18 20.87
N THR A 194 -13.63 -1.44 20.46
CA THR A 194 -13.42 -2.62 21.30
C THR A 194 -12.21 -3.43 20.83
N ASN A 195 -11.63 -4.24 21.72
CA ASN A 195 -10.51 -5.11 21.34
C ASN A 195 -10.99 -6.27 20.46
N GLU A 196 -12.23 -6.72 20.64
CA GLU A 196 -12.88 -7.74 19.83
C GLU A 196 -12.98 -7.28 18.37
N ASP A 197 -13.44 -6.04 18.14
CA ASP A 197 -13.54 -5.46 16.79
C ASP A 197 -12.17 -5.29 16.15
N LYS A 198 -11.16 -4.86 16.91
CA LYS A 198 -9.76 -4.77 16.41
C LYS A 198 -9.25 -6.11 15.90
N VAL A 199 -9.47 -7.18 16.68
CA VAL A 199 -9.08 -8.53 16.28
C VAL A 199 -9.87 -8.98 15.05
N ALA A 200 -11.16 -8.67 14.96
CA ALA A 200 -11.97 -8.98 13.79
C ALA A 200 -11.44 -8.26 12.53
N TYR A 201 -11.17 -6.96 12.61
CA TYR A 201 -10.61 -6.20 11.50
C TYR A 201 -9.22 -6.68 11.07
N LEU A 202 -8.35 -7.05 12.01
CA LEU A 202 -7.05 -7.64 11.68
C LEU A 202 -7.19 -8.97 10.93
N LYS A 203 -8.13 -9.82 11.36
CA LYS A 203 -8.44 -11.06 10.63
C LYS A 203 -8.92 -10.77 9.22
N ASP A 204 -9.79 -9.78 9.04
CA ASP A 204 -10.27 -9.38 7.73
C ASP A 204 -9.16 -8.85 6.82
N VAL A 205 -8.19 -8.09 7.36
CA VAL A 205 -7.00 -7.63 6.62
C VAL A 205 -6.21 -8.84 6.11
N ILE A 206 -5.93 -9.82 6.97
CA ILE A 206 -5.18 -11.03 6.60
C ILE A 206 -5.95 -11.85 5.56
N ASN A 207 -7.26 -12.06 5.76
CA ASN A 207 -8.10 -12.79 4.83
C ASN A 207 -8.14 -12.11 3.46
N ALA A 208 -8.37 -10.79 3.43
CA ALA A 208 -8.39 -10.02 2.19
C ALA A 208 -7.02 -10.05 1.46
N TYR A 209 -5.91 -10.06 2.19
CA TYR A 209 -4.59 -10.23 1.59
C TYR A 209 -4.43 -11.62 0.95
N ILE A 210 -4.77 -12.69 1.68
CA ILE A 210 -4.64 -14.07 1.19
C ILE A 210 -5.58 -14.36 0.01
N GLU A 211 -6.84 -13.95 0.11
CA GLU A 211 -7.86 -14.29 -0.89
C GLU A 211 -7.66 -13.55 -2.21
N LEU A 212 -7.30 -12.28 -2.16
CA LEU A 212 -7.29 -11.42 -3.34
C LEU A 212 -5.87 -11.12 -3.85
N ASP A 213 -4.83 -11.00 -3.02
CA ASP A 213 -3.47 -10.73 -3.52
C ASP A 213 -2.71 -11.99 -3.90
N ILE A 214 -2.83 -13.06 -3.11
CA ILE A 214 -2.07 -14.30 -3.35
C ILE A 214 -2.74 -15.18 -4.40
N LYS A 215 -4.07 -15.25 -4.44
CA LYS A 215 -4.81 -16.03 -5.45
C LYS A 215 -4.66 -15.49 -6.87
N LEU A 216 -4.45 -14.17 -7.03
CA LEU A 216 -4.15 -13.56 -8.34
C LEU A 216 -2.71 -13.82 -8.83
N LEU A 217 -1.86 -14.33 -7.94
CA LEU A 217 -0.44 -14.60 -8.18
C LEU A 217 -0.11 -16.11 -8.18
N SER A 218 -0.97 -16.97 -7.65
CA SER A 218 -0.65 -18.39 -7.42
C SER A 218 -1.85 -19.34 -7.30
N ASP A 219 -1.59 -20.64 -7.46
CA ASP A 219 -2.58 -21.71 -7.35
C ASP A 219 -3.09 -21.94 -5.91
N PHE A 220 -4.30 -22.49 -5.78
CA PHE A 220 -5.00 -22.72 -4.50
C PHE A 220 -4.22 -23.55 -3.46
N LYS A 221 -3.29 -24.42 -3.89
CA LYS A 221 -2.45 -25.21 -2.98
C LYS A 221 -1.40 -24.36 -2.25
N MET A 222 -1.01 -23.22 -2.82
CA MET A 222 -0.03 -22.31 -2.23
C MET A 222 -0.60 -21.51 -1.05
N SER A 223 -1.91 -21.35 -0.93
CA SER A 223 -2.53 -20.56 0.14
C SER A 223 -2.36 -21.18 1.54
N ASN A 224 -2.53 -22.50 1.70
CA ASN A 224 -2.42 -23.16 3.00
C ASN A 224 -0.98 -23.18 3.53
N GLU A 225 -0.01 -23.47 2.66
CA GLU A 225 1.41 -23.44 3.03
C GLU A 225 1.86 -22.02 3.39
N LEU A 226 1.42 -21.03 2.61
CA LEU A 226 1.72 -19.63 2.89
C LEU A 226 1.09 -19.16 4.20
N TYR A 227 -0.16 -19.55 4.49
CA TYR A 227 -0.80 -19.27 5.77
C TYR A 227 -0.02 -19.85 6.94
N LYS A 228 0.39 -21.13 6.84
CA LYS A 228 1.22 -21.79 7.86
C LYS A 228 2.56 -21.05 8.03
N LEU A 229 3.19 -20.62 6.94
CA LEU A 229 4.42 -19.85 7.00
C LEU A 229 4.20 -18.50 7.69
N ILE A 230 3.15 -17.74 7.33
CA ILE A 230 2.81 -16.46 7.97
C ILE A 230 2.65 -16.63 9.48
N GLN A 231 1.94 -17.66 9.95
CA GLN A 231 1.79 -17.94 11.38
C GLN A 231 3.14 -18.23 12.07
N LEU A 232 4.04 -18.97 11.41
CA LEU A 232 5.39 -19.20 11.92
C LEU A 232 6.21 -17.90 11.97
N LEU A 233 6.04 -17.01 10.99
CA LEU A 233 6.74 -15.73 10.96
C LEU A 233 6.23 -14.76 12.03
N ALA A 234 4.92 -14.76 12.32
CA ALA A 234 4.31 -13.91 13.35
C ALA A 234 4.91 -14.13 14.75
N SER A 235 5.24 -15.37 15.10
CA SER A 235 5.92 -15.69 16.37
C SER A 235 7.42 -15.36 16.39
N ARG A 236 7.97 -14.84 15.29
CA ARG A 236 9.41 -14.63 15.05
C ARG A 236 9.75 -13.19 14.67
N VAL A 237 8.83 -12.26 14.86
CA VAL A 237 9.07 -10.83 14.62
C VAL A 237 10.29 -10.34 15.41
N GLY A 238 11.16 -9.58 14.76
CA GLY A 238 12.41 -9.06 15.33
C GLY A 238 13.53 -10.10 15.49
N SER A 239 13.27 -11.38 15.21
CA SER A 239 14.28 -12.45 15.27
C SER A 239 14.99 -12.65 13.92
N ARG A 240 16.19 -13.24 13.96
CA ARG A 240 16.94 -13.60 12.74
C ARG A 240 16.23 -14.73 12.00
N LEU A 241 16.07 -14.59 10.69
CA LEU A 241 15.44 -15.59 9.85
C LEU A 241 16.34 -16.83 9.69
N ASP A 242 15.82 -17.97 10.11
CA ASP A 242 16.42 -19.29 9.88
C ASP A 242 15.54 -20.10 8.93
N ILE A 243 15.88 -20.05 7.64
CA ILE A 243 15.17 -20.75 6.56
C ILE A 243 15.20 -22.28 6.78
N SER A 244 16.28 -22.81 7.35
CA SER A 244 16.42 -24.24 7.61
C SER A 244 15.43 -24.69 8.68
N LYS A 245 15.31 -23.92 9.76
CA LYS A 245 14.35 -24.17 10.84
C LYS A 245 12.91 -23.99 10.37
N LEU A 246 12.62 -22.95 9.60
CA LEU A 246 11.30 -22.75 9.00
C LEU A 246 10.91 -23.92 8.09
N SER A 247 11.85 -24.42 7.26
CA SER A 247 11.63 -25.58 6.39
C SER A 247 11.31 -26.83 7.19
N SER A 248 12.10 -27.14 8.22
CA SER A 248 11.90 -28.31 9.07
C SER A 248 10.55 -28.30 9.80
N ILE A 249 10.11 -27.15 10.33
CA ILE A 249 8.86 -27.03 11.09
C ILE A 249 7.64 -26.99 10.15
N SER A 250 7.73 -26.26 9.04
CA SER A 250 6.61 -26.08 8.12
C SER A 250 6.39 -27.29 7.22
N GLY A 251 7.44 -28.06 6.92
CA GLY A 251 7.45 -29.10 5.88
C GLY A 251 7.59 -28.52 4.46
N ILE A 252 7.81 -27.21 4.33
CA ILE A 252 7.96 -26.52 3.05
C ILE A 252 9.44 -26.54 2.64
N ASN A 253 9.72 -26.79 1.36
CA ASN A 253 11.09 -26.74 0.83
C ASN A 253 11.68 -25.31 0.98
N ARG A 254 12.98 -25.21 1.27
CA ARG A 254 13.71 -23.95 1.44
C ARG A 254 13.54 -22.96 0.29
N ASN A 255 13.58 -23.42 -0.97
CA ASN A 255 13.41 -22.55 -2.14
C ASN A 255 12.03 -21.92 -2.13
N LYS A 256 11.00 -22.72 -1.87
CA LYS A 256 9.61 -22.25 -1.80
C LYS A 256 9.38 -21.29 -0.62
N ILE A 257 10.08 -21.46 0.50
CA ILE A 257 10.06 -20.48 1.60
C ILE A 257 10.67 -19.16 1.14
N ASN A 258 11.79 -19.17 0.42
CA ASN A 258 12.38 -17.94 -0.12
C ASN A 258 11.43 -17.26 -1.10
N ASP A 259 10.81 -18.01 -2.02
CA ASP A 259 9.81 -17.49 -2.96
C ASP A 259 8.63 -16.84 -2.21
N TYR A 260 8.17 -17.47 -1.13
CA TYR A 260 7.12 -16.89 -0.28
C TYR A 260 7.60 -15.65 0.47
N LEU A 261 8.81 -15.63 1.03
CA LEU A 261 9.34 -14.45 1.72
C LEU A 261 9.51 -13.27 0.75
N GLU A 262 9.99 -13.54 -0.46
CA GLU A 262 10.05 -12.55 -1.54
C GLU A 262 8.65 -12.03 -1.87
N LEU A 263 7.69 -12.92 -2.11
CA LEU A 263 6.30 -12.54 -2.35
C LEU A 263 5.71 -11.65 -1.23
N LEU A 264 5.91 -12.02 0.03
CA LEU A 264 5.42 -11.26 1.18
C LEU A 264 6.11 -9.90 1.29
N GLU A 265 7.39 -9.79 0.99
CA GLU A 265 8.12 -8.51 1.04
C GLU A 265 7.73 -7.60 -0.13
N TYR A 266 7.62 -8.16 -1.32
CA TYR A 266 7.20 -7.44 -2.53
C TYR A 266 5.77 -6.90 -2.43
N THR A 267 4.89 -7.59 -1.71
CA THR A 267 3.53 -7.13 -1.45
C THR A 267 3.44 -6.17 -0.26
N TYR A 268 4.57 -5.82 0.35
CA TYR A 268 4.70 -5.02 1.58
C TYR A 268 4.08 -5.66 2.82
N PHE A 269 3.82 -6.96 2.84
CA PHE A 269 3.27 -7.62 4.02
C PHE A 269 4.31 -7.80 5.12
N ILE A 270 5.58 -7.97 4.73
CA ILE A 270 6.73 -8.03 5.63
C ILE A 270 7.85 -7.11 5.16
N HIS A 271 8.78 -6.81 6.06
CA HIS A 271 10.05 -6.18 5.77
C HIS A 271 11.20 -6.99 6.37
N ARG A 272 12.24 -7.22 5.57
CA ARG A 272 13.50 -7.80 6.05
C ARG A 272 14.52 -6.70 6.30
N VAL A 273 15.04 -6.66 7.51
CA VAL A 273 16.08 -5.71 7.92
C VAL A 273 17.43 -6.45 7.92
N PRO A 274 18.35 -6.14 6.98
CA PRO A 274 19.66 -6.77 6.94
C PRO A 274 20.48 -6.41 8.18
N PRO A 275 21.47 -7.23 8.56
CA PRO A 275 22.34 -6.92 9.67
C PRO A 275 23.22 -5.71 9.35
N PHE A 276 23.19 -4.72 10.24
CA PHE A 276 24.07 -3.56 10.12
C PHE A 276 25.52 -3.95 10.44
N THR A 277 26.38 -3.94 9.41
CA THR A 277 27.82 -4.17 9.59
C THR A 277 28.63 -3.26 8.67
N LYS A 278 29.90 -2.95 9.02
CA LYS A 278 30.79 -2.17 8.15
C LYS A 278 31.22 -2.92 6.88
N ASN A 279 31.05 -4.25 6.84
CA ASN A 279 31.45 -5.09 5.72
C ASN A 279 30.22 -5.43 4.89
N LYS A 280 30.21 -4.97 3.63
CA LYS A 280 29.06 -5.16 2.72
C LYS A 280 28.77 -6.63 2.44
N ASP A 281 29.79 -7.48 2.31
CA ASP A 281 29.58 -8.92 2.07
C ASP A 281 28.90 -9.59 3.27
N LYS A 282 29.24 -9.17 4.51
CA LYS A 282 28.59 -9.66 5.73
C LYS A 282 27.18 -9.10 5.94
N GLU A 283 26.93 -7.88 5.49
CA GLU A 283 25.59 -7.28 5.47
C GLU A 283 24.68 -8.04 4.48
N ILE A 284 25.19 -8.37 3.29
CA ILE A 284 24.44 -9.10 2.25
C ILE A 284 24.22 -10.57 2.62
N SER A 285 25.26 -11.26 3.12
CA SER A 285 25.18 -12.70 3.45
C SER A 285 24.58 -12.99 4.83
N GLY A 286 24.44 -11.97 5.67
CA GLY A 286 23.98 -12.14 7.04
C GLY A 286 22.47 -12.34 7.16
N GLN A 287 22.04 -12.98 8.26
CA GLN A 287 20.62 -13.24 8.51
C GLN A 287 19.86 -11.95 8.82
N ALA A 288 18.90 -11.60 7.96
CA ALA A 288 17.99 -10.49 8.18
C ALA A 288 17.03 -10.77 9.35
N LYS A 289 16.59 -9.69 10.02
CA LYS A 289 15.43 -9.73 10.92
C LYS A 289 14.15 -9.49 10.12
N LEU A 290 13.05 -10.07 10.56
CA LEU A 290 11.74 -9.88 9.92
C LEU A 290 10.79 -9.07 10.79
N TYR A 291 10.03 -8.18 10.15
CA TYR A 291 8.91 -7.44 10.74
C TYR A 291 7.70 -7.52 9.81
N PHE A 292 6.49 -7.50 10.38
CA PHE A 292 5.29 -7.26 9.58
C PHE A 292 5.15 -5.76 9.32
N ALA A 293 4.44 -5.42 8.26
CA ALA A 293 4.00 -4.05 8.04
C ALA A 293 2.60 -3.91 8.65
N ASP A 294 2.55 -3.78 9.98
CA ASP A 294 1.35 -3.60 10.77
C ASP A 294 1.27 -2.24 11.47
#